data_AF-A0A3A8N6V6-F1
#
_entry.id   AF-A0A3A8N6V6-F1
#
_cell.length_a   1.000
_cell.length_b   1.000
_cell.length_c   1.000
_cell.angle_alpha   90.00
_cell.angle_beta   90.00
_cell.angle_gamma   90.00
#
_symmetry.space_group_name_H-M   'P 1'
#
loop_
_entity.id
_entity.type
_entity.pdbx_description
1 polymer ?
#
loop_
_entity_poly.entity_id
_entity_poly.type
_entity_poly.pdbx_seq_one_letter_code
_entity_poly.pdbx_strand_id
1 'polypeptide(L)'
;MNRLSLALVSFGFFLLSGCGGPGSGDSCDGGDYVCQDDAQALECRNGEWRALACRGPLGCRELSDSVRCDTSLNLENDACAQDAEGRGGCAPDGKSLLLCEGGVLKKTDACSSCTVQGDQAVCTP
;
A
#
# COMPACT_ATOMS: atom_id res chain seq x y z
N MET A 1 14.61 -36.00 50.98
CA MET A 1 13.63 -35.09 51.60
C MET A 1 14.11 -33.67 51.37
N ASN A 2 13.19 -32.75 51.04
CA ASN A 2 13.34 -31.34 50.59
C ASN A 2 13.78 -31.14 49.13
N ARG A 3 12.93 -30.84 48.14
CA ARG A 3 11.81 -29.86 47.92
C ARG A 3 12.30 -28.44 47.57
N LEU A 4 12.07 -28.09 46.29
CA LEU A 4 11.70 -26.80 45.67
C LEU A 4 12.52 -25.54 46.05
N SER A 5 13.03 -24.75 45.10
CA SER A 5 12.17 -23.86 44.30
C SER A 5 12.90 -23.36 43.05
N LEU A 6 12.39 -23.67 41.85
CA LEU A 6 12.71 -22.93 40.63
C LEU A 6 11.78 -21.71 40.58
N ALA A 7 12.32 -20.52 40.88
CA ALA A 7 11.63 -19.27 40.62
C ALA A 7 11.74 -18.95 39.12
N LEU A 8 10.78 -19.44 38.34
CA LEU A 8 10.49 -18.93 37.01
C LEU A 8 9.94 -17.51 37.17
N VAL A 9 10.81 -16.51 37.05
CA VAL A 9 10.40 -15.10 36.95
C VAL A 9 9.76 -14.95 35.56
N SER A 10 8.45 -15.17 35.51
CA SER A 10 7.62 -14.88 34.34
C SER A 10 7.72 -13.38 34.07
N PHE A 11 8.54 -13.01 33.08
CA PHE A 11 8.57 -11.67 32.52
C PHE A 11 7.23 -11.47 31.79
N GLY A 12 6.22 -11.03 32.53
CA GLY A 12 4.97 -10.55 31.97
C GLY A 12 5.26 -9.31 31.16
N PHE A 13 5.54 -9.49 29.87
CA PHE A 13 5.65 -8.41 28.92
C PHE A 13 4.26 -7.79 28.81
N PHE A 14 4.09 -6.64 29.47
CA PHE A 14 2.94 -5.78 29.31
C PHE A 14 2.87 -5.39 27.82
N LEU A 15 2.00 -6.08 27.07
CA LEU A 15 1.61 -5.62 25.75
C LEU A 15 0.81 -4.35 25.96
N LEU A 16 1.45 -3.21 25.69
CA LEU A 16 0.76 -1.95 25.48
C LEU A 16 -0.21 -2.18 24.31
N SER A 17 -1.50 -2.30 24.64
CA SER A 17 -2.59 -2.27 23.68
C SER A 17 -2.60 -0.90 23.01
N GLY A 18 -1.77 -0.74 21.98
CA GLY A 18 -1.78 0.42 21.11
C GLY A 18 -3.10 0.43 20.37
N CYS A 19 -3.88 1.50 20.57
CA CYS A 19 -4.95 1.85 19.66
C CYS A 19 -4.27 2.27 18.34
N GLY A 20 -4.06 1.31 17.46
CA GLY A 20 -3.39 1.49 16.16
C GLY A 20 -3.84 0.34 15.28
N GLY A 21 -4.32 0.67 14.09
CA GLY A 21 -4.75 -0.32 13.09
C GLY A 21 -3.60 -1.25 12.66
N PRO A 22 -3.83 -2.12 11.67
CA PRO A 22 -2.78 -3.01 11.18
C PRO A 22 -1.58 -2.22 10.63
N GLY A 23 -0.40 -2.81 10.73
CA GLY A 23 0.81 -2.35 10.07
C GLY A 23 1.13 -3.20 8.83
N SER A 24 1.95 -2.66 7.94
CA SER A 24 2.51 -3.44 6.82
C SER A 24 3.29 -4.63 7.36
N GLY A 25 3.06 -5.82 6.78
CA GLY A 25 3.67 -7.08 7.19
C GLY A 25 2.88 -7.86 8.24
N ASP A 26 1.86 -7.26 8.85
CA ASP A 26 0.97 -7.97 9.76
C ASP A 26 0.10 -8.96 8.98
N SER A 27 -0.31 -10.05 9.64
CA SER A 27 -1.24 -11.01 9.05
C SER A 27 -2.65 -10.41 8.92
N CYS A 28 -3.36 -10.83 7.88
CA CYS A 28 -4.70 -10.35 7.56
C CYS A 28 -5.56 -11.45 6.94
N ASP A 29 -6.89 -11.34 7.10
CA ASP A 29 -7.85 -12.32 6.58
C ASP A 29 -8.63 -11.77 5.37
N GLY A 30 -7.93 -11.68 4.24
CA GLY A 30 -8.48 -11.45 2.88
C GLY A 30 -9.17 -10.12 2.58
N GLY A 31 -9.15 -9.71 1.31
CA GLY A 31 -10.13 -8.82 0.65
C GLY A 31 -10.23 -7.35 1.08
N ASP A 32 -9.62 -6.98 2.21
CA ASP A 32 -9.80 -5.68 2.83
C ASP A 32 -8.73 -4.67 2.43
N TYR A 33 -9.13 -3.41 2.46
CA TYR A 33 -8.26 -2.25 2.41
C TYR A 33 -8.52 -1.39 3.63
N VAL A 34 -7.46 -0.79 4.18
CA VAL A 34 -7.56 0.21 5.25
C VAL A 34 -6.59 1.35 5.00
N CYS A 35 -6.93 2.56 5.42
CA CYS A 35 -5.95 3.64 5.56
C CYS A 35 -5.15 3.43 6.83
N GLN A 36 -3.83 3.31 6.67
CA GLN A 36 -2.91 3.34 7.80
C GLN A 36 -2.71 4.78 8.28
N ASP A 37 -2.56 5.70 7.33
CA ASP A 37 -2.49 7.14 7.55
C ASP A 37 -2.93 7.89 6.27
N ASP A 38 -2.84 9.23 6.28
CA ASP A 38 -3.26 10.08 5.16
C ASP A 38 -2.45 9.85 3.87
N ALA A 39 -1.26 9.25 3.92
CA ALA A 39 -0.37 9.02 2.79
C ALA A 39 -0.24 7.53 2.40
N GLN A 40 -0.80 6.62 3.18
CA GLN A 40 -0.62 5.18 3.02
C GLN A 40 -1.91 4.40 3.26
N ALA A 41 -2.27 3.58 2.28
CA ALA A 41 -3.25 2.50 2.44
C ALA A 41 -2.53 1.17 2.69
N LEU A 42 -3.24 0.22 3.27
CA LEU A 42 -2.86 -1.18 3.33
C LEU A 42 -3.86 -1.99 2.53
N GLU A 43 -3.36 -2.94 1.75
CA GLU A 43 -4.15 -3.97 1.08
C GLU A 43 -3.81 -5.33 1.70
N CYS A 44 -4.83 -6.10 2.05
CA CYS A 44 -4.62 -7.48 2.44
C CYS A 44 -4.43 -8.37 1.22
N ARG A 45 -3.17 -8.80 0.97
CA ARG A 45 -2.85 -9.66 -0.18
C ARG A 45 -2.07 -10.88 0.30
N ASN A 46 -2.56 -12.07 -0.07
CA ASN A 46 -1.95 -13.35 0.31
C ASN A 46 -1.80 -13.56 1.83
N GLY A 47 -2.72 -12.99 2.62
CA GLY A 47 -2.72 -13.14 4.08
C GLY A 47 -1.80 -12.16 4.82
N GLU A 48 -1.22 -11.18 4.12
CA GLU A 48 -0.32 -10.18 4.68
C GLU A 48 -0.74 -8.76 4.23
N TRP A 49 -0.68 -7.81 5.15
CA TRP A 49 -0.92 -6.39 4.86
C TRP A 49 0.25 -5.81 4.06
N ARG A 50 -0.05 -5.26 2.89
CA ARG A 50 0.93 -4.59 2.03
C ARG A 50 0.64 -3.10 1.95
N ALA A 51 1.67 -2.30 2.21
CA ALA A 51 1.60 -0.86 2.03
C ALA A 51 1.42 -0.46 0.56
N LEU A 52 0.50 0.46 0.32
CA LEU A 52 0.25 1.17 -0.93
C LEU A 52 0.45 2.67 -0.70
N ALA A 53 1.26 3.30 -1.52
CA ALA A 53 1.47 4.74 -1.43
C ALA A 53 0.26 5.48 -2.01
N CYS A 54 -0.24 6.48 -1.29
CA CYS A 54 -1.31 7.38 -1.73
C CYS A 54 -0.75 8.80 -1.84
N ARG A 55 0.23 8.98 -2.74
CA ARG A 55 1.04 10.21 -2.79
C ARG A 55 0.29 11.43 -3.32
N GLY A 56 -0.87 11.23 -3.93
CA GLY A 56 -1.69 12.32 -4.45
C GLY A 56 -2.24 13.21 -3.33
N PRO A 57 -2.63 14.46 -3.65
CA PRO A 57 -3.02 15.46 -2.65
C PRO A 57 -4.27 15.07 -1.85
N LEU A 58 -5.08 14.14 -2.36
CA LEU A 58 -6.26 13.65 -1.66
C LEU A 58 -5.94 12.53 -0.65
N GLY A 59 -4.73 12.00 -0.68
CA GLY A 59 -4.24 11.00 0.26
C GLY A 59 -5.02 9.68 0.24
N CYS A 60 -4.94 8.96 1.36
CA CYS A 60 -5.83 7.86 1.68
C CYS A 60 -7.07 8.37 2.43
N ARG A 61 -8.25 7.87 2.07
CA ARG A 61 -9.49 8.15 2.81
C ARG A 61 -10.37 6.93 2.91
N GLU A 62 -10.92 6.74 4.10
CA GLU A 62 -12.01 5.82 4.37
C GLU A 62 -13.34 6.42 3.86
N LEU A 63 -14.05 5.66 3.03
CA LEU A 63 -15.44 5.87 2.67
C LEU A 63 -16.31 4.84 3.40
N SER A 64 -17.64 4.98 3.29
CA SER A 64 -18.58 4.09 4.00
C SER A 64 -18.45 2.60 3.66
N ASP A 65 -17.93 2.26 2.48
CA ASP A 65 -17.82 0.89 1.95
C ASP A 65 -16.48 0.58 1.29
N SER A 66 -15.52 1.52 1.30
CA SER A 66 -14.29 1.39 0.53
C SER A 66 -13.20 2.34 1.00
N VAL A 67 -11.95 1.99 0.71
CA VAL A 67 -10.81 2.89 0.83
C VAL A 67 -10.53 3.54 -0.52
N ARG A 68 -10.26 4.85 -0.51
CA ARG A 68 -9.74 5.57 -1.67
C ARG A 68 -8.32 6.02 -1.43
N CYS A 69 -7.40 5.47 -2.20
CA CYS A 69 -6.01 5.87 -2.26
C CYS A 69 -5.78 6.72 -3.51
N ASP A 70 -5.36 7.98 -3.34
CA ASP A 70 -4.99 8.84 -4.46
C ASP A 70 -3.58 8.50 -4.98
N THR A 71 -3.53 7.71 -6.04
CA THR A 71 -2.29 7.24 -6.67
C THR A 71 -1.77 8.19 -7.75
N SER A 72 -2.35 9.38 -7.93
CA SER A 72 -2.03 10.30 -9.03
C SER A 72 -0.59 10.81 -9.03
N LEU A 73 0.09 10.78 -7.87
CA LEU A 73 1.49 11.16 -7.72
C LEU A 73 2.41 9.98 -7.35
N ASN A 74 1.96 8.73 -7.57
CA ASN A 74 2.78 7.56 -7.32
C ASN A 74 3.95 7.46 -8.31
N LEU A 75 5.02 6.82 -7.86
CA LEU A 75 6.31 6.76 -8.53
C LEU A 75 6.65 5.32 -8.94
N GLU A 76 7.64 5.22 -9.82
CA GLU A 76 8.27 3.93 -10.12
C GLU A 76 8.75 3.25 -8.83
N ASN A 77 8.54 1.94 -8.74
CA ASN A 77 8.78 1.07 -7.59
C ASN A 77 7.81 1.20 -6.42
N ASP A 78 6.84 2.12 -6.45
CA ASP A 78 5.74 2.06 -5.48
C ASP A 78 4.91 0.79 -5.70
N ALA A 79 4.40 0.22 -4.61
CA ALA A 79 3.44 -0.88 -4.71
C ALA A 79 2.11 -0.38 -5.32
N CYS A 80 1.44 -1.25 -6.07
CA CYS A 80 0.12 -0.99 -6.63
C CYS A 80 -0.86 -2.09 -6.21
N ALA A 81 -2.12 -1.70 -6.02
CA ALA A 81 -3.22 -2.57 -5.62
C ALA A 81 -3.50 -3.67 -6.65
N GLN A 82 -4.15 -4.76 -6.24
CA GLN A 82 -4.38 -5.92 -7.08
C GLN A 82 -5.34 -5.60 -8.23
N ASP A 83 -6.28 -4.69 -7.99
CA ASP A 83 -7.22 -4.18 -8.99
C ASP A 83 -6.57 -3.20 -10.00
N ALA A 84 -5.35 -2.74 -9.70
CA ALA A 84 -4.54 -1.91 -10.58
C ALA A 84 -3.62 -2.73 -11.49
N GLU A 85 -3.52 -4.05 -11.31
CA GLU A 85 -2.64 -4.91 -12.11
C GLU A 85 -2.94 -4.79 -13.61
N GLY A 86 -1.90 -4.57 -14.42
CA GLY A 86 -2.02 -4.34 -15.86
C GLY A 86 -2.60 -2.97 -16.26
N ARG A 87 -2.90 -2.09 -15.29
CA ARG A 87 -3.31 -0.70 -15.54
C ARG A 87 -2.12 0.23 -15.44
N GLY A 88 -2.13 1.24 -16.30
CA GLY A 88 -1.04 2.22 -16.40
C GLY A 88 -1.51 3.65 -16.21
N GLY A 89 -0.59 4.49 -15.74
CA GLY A 89 -0.76 5.91 -15.50
C GLY A 89 0.49 6.68 -15.89
N CYS A 90 0.36 7.99 -16.04
CA CYS A 90 1.53 8.82 -16.25
C CYS A 90 2.31 9.01 -14.95
N ALA A 91 3.63 8.96 -15.04
CA ALA A 91 4.48 9.41 -13.94
C ALA A 91 4.25 10.91 -13.64
N PRO A 92 4.51 11.38 -12.41
CA PRO A 92 4.24 12.77 -12.01
C PRO A 92 5.04 13.82 -12.79
N ASP A 93 6.17 13.40 -13.40
CA ASP A 93 6.98 14.26 -14.26
C ASP A 93 6.34 14.51 -15.64
N GLY A 94 5.27 13.79 -15.98
CA GLY A 94 4.60 13.86 -17.27
C GLY A 94 5.45 13.37 -18.44
N LYS A 95 6.51 12.58 -18.18
CA LYS A 95 7.52 12.16 -19.19
C LYS A 95 7.71 10.66 -19.25
N SER A 96 6.90 9.89 -18.54
CA SER A 96 6.95 8.44 -18.61
C SER A 96 5.61 7.78 -18.30
N LEU A 97 5.44 6.58 -18.86
CA LEU A 97 4.32 5.70 -18.56
C LEU A 97 4.76 4.73 -17.46
N LEU A 98 3.93 4.59 -16.43
CA LEU A 98 4.06 3.58 -15.38
C LEU A 98 2.96 2.54 -15.56
N LEU A 99 3.32 1.26 -15.48
CA LEU A 99 2.40 0.12 -15.52
C LEU A 99 2.52 -0.68 -14.23
N CYS A 100 1.39 -1.06 -13.63
CA CYS A 100 1.40 -1.98 -12.50
C CYS A 100 1.69 -3.40 -13.00
N GLU A 101 2.87 -3.93 -12.63
CA GLU A 101 3.30 -5.28 -12.98
C GLU A 101 3.85 -6.01 -11.77
N GLY A 102 3.23 -7.13 -11.40
CA GLY A 102 3.60 -7.90 -10.21
C GLY A 102 3.32 -7.14 -8.92
N GLY A 103 2.31 -6.28 -8.90
CA GLY A 103 1.98 -5.42 -7.76
C GLY A 103 3.00 -4.31 -7.48
N VAL A 104 3.80 -3.92 -8.46
CA VAL A 104 4.73 -2.79 -8.40
C VAL A 104 4.59 -1.93 -9.65
N LEU A 105 4.59 -0.61 -9.50
CA LEU A 105 4.62 0.32 -10.62
C LEU A 105 6.00 0.28 -11.30
N LYS A 106 6.04 -0.07 -12.57
CA LYS A 106 7.25 -0.07 -13.39
C LYS A 106 7.15 0.93 -14.50
N LYS A 107 8.25 1.62 -14.78
CA LYS A 107 8.35 2.45 -15.97
C LYS A 107 8.47 1.58 -17.22
N THR A 108 7.52 1.72 -18.15
CA THR A 108 7.54 0.97 -19.41
C THR A 108 8.09 1.80 -20.56
N ASP A 109 7.81 3.11 -20.55
CA ASP A 109 8.14 4.01 -21.66
C ASP A 109 8.64 5.37 -21.16
N ALA A 110 9.52 5.97 -21.97
CA ALA A 110 9.90 7.37 -21.85
C ALA A 110 9.25 8.17 -22.99
N CYS A 111 8.65 9.30 -22.65
CA CYS A 111 7.83 10.12 -23.54
C CYS A 111 8.30 11.58 -23.45
N SER A 112 8.08 12.38 -24.51
CA SER A 112 8.18 13.85 -24.37
C SER A 112 7.03 14.40 -23.52
N SER A 113 5.84 13.79 -23.64
CA SER A 113 4.66 14.11 -22.86
C SER A 113 3.81 12.87 -22.62
N CYS A 114 3.40 12.65 -21.38
CA CYS A 114 2.39 11.68 -20.99
C CYS A 114 1.16 12.40 -20.48
N THR A 115 -0.01 12.06 -21.00
CA THR A 115 -1.30 12.66 -20.59
C THR A 115 -2.34 11.57 -20.37
N VAL A 116 -3.21 11.74 -19.38
CA VAL A 116 -4.36 10.84 -19.18
C VAL A 116 -5.53 11.35 -20.03
N GLN A 117 -6.02 10.52 -20.95
CA GLN A 117 -7.18 10.78 -21.80
C GLN A 117 -8.26 9.75 -21.50
N GLY A 118 -9.32 10.15 -20.80
CA GLY A 118 -10.29 9.21 -20.24
C GLY A 118 -9.62 8.28 -19.23
N ASP A 119 -9.72 6.97 -19.47
CA ASP A 119 -9.13 5.94 -18.59
C ASP A 119 -7.76 5.45 -19.08
N GLN A 120 -7.18 6.07 -20.10
CA GLN A 120 -5.91 5.65 -20.70
C GLN A 120 -4.83 6.73 -20.53
N ALA A 121 -3.63 6.30 -20.16
CA ALA A 121 -2.44 7.13 -20.25
C ALA A 121 -1.87 7.06 -21.69
N VAL A 122 -1.74 8.21 -22.32
CA VAL A 122 -1.26 8.39 -23.68
C VAL A 122 0.16 8.95 -23.63
N CYS A 123 1.12 8.14 -24.08
CA CYS A 123 2.52 8.51 -24.23
C CYS A 123 2.75 9.09 -25.63
N THR A 124 3.18 10.35 -25.68
CA THR A 124 3.58 11.05 -26.92
C THR A 124 5.10 11.08 -27.01
N PRO A 125 5.71 10.64 -28.14
CA PRO A 125 7.15 10.64 -28.35
C PRO A 125 7.81 12.00 -28.15
#